data_AF-A0A381YEF1-F1
#
_entry.id   AF-A0A381YEF1-F1
#
_cell.length_a   1.000
_cell.length_b   1.000
_cell.length_c   1.000
_cell.angle_alpha   90.00
_cell.angle_beta   90.00
_cell.angle_gamma   90.00
#
_symmetry.space_group_name_H-M   'P 1'
#
loop_
_entity.id
_entity.type
_entity.pdbx_description
1 polymer ?
#
loop_
_entity_poly.entity_id
_entity_poly.type
_entity_poly.pdbx_seq_one_letter_code
_entity_poly.pdbx_strand_id
1 'polypeptide(L)'
;VQYIIDDGPRRLLNKDLEINSPYNTYLYNGLPPGPINSPGSKSLQAALYPAENHYLYFVARGDGYHTFSNTEIEHKRAKRAFQKVRSKVRREERNE
;
A
#
# COMPACT_ATOMS: atom_id res chain seq x y z
N VAL A 1 6.88 -1.59 -7.17
CA VAL A 1 6.38 -0.95 -8.42
C VAL A 1 6.98 0.43 -8.64
N GLN A 2 6.73 1.46 -7.81
CA GLN A 2 7.25 2.82 -8.06
C GLN A 2 8.78 2.88 -8.26
N TYR A 3 9.54 2.12 -7.47
CA TYR A 3 11.01 2.03 -7.55
C TYR A 3 11.53 1.59 -8.93
N ILE A 4 10.72 0.89 -9.72
CA ILE A 4 11.09 0.37 -11.04
C ILE A 4 10.99 1.47 -12.12
N ILE A 5 10.29 2.58 -11.85
CA ILE A 5 10.01 3.62 -12.84
C ILE A 5 11.16 4.62 -12.87
N ASP A 6 11.85 4.68 -14.01
CA ASP A 6 13.05 5.51 -14.20
C ASP A 6 12.76 7.02 -14.17
N ASP A 7 11.58 7.45 -14.64
CA ASP A 7 11.19 8.88 -14.72
C ASP A 7 10.81 9.52 -13.37
N GLY A 8 11.07 8.82 -12.26
CA GLY A 8 10.78 9.30 -10.90
C GLY A 8 9.33 9.13 -10.44
N PRO A 9 8.98 9.69 -9.27
CA PRO A 9 7.66 9.52 -8.66
C PRO A 9 6.54 10.10 -9.51
N ARG A 10 5.61 9.24 -9.95
CA ARG A 10 4.40 9.65 -10.67
C ARG A 10 3.20 8.85 -10.18
N ARG A 11 2.00 9.24 -10.62
CA ARG A 11 0.80 8.42 -10.40
C ARG A 11 0.99 7.05 -11.03
N LEU A 12 0.79 6.00 -10.23
CA LEU A 12 0.75 4.62 -10.69
C LEU A 12 -0.59 4.27 -11.35
N LEU A 13 -0.50 3.52 -12.43
CA LEU A 13 -1.61 2.97 -13.20
C LEU A 13 -1.63 1.44 -13.06
N ASN A 14 -2.75 0.80 -13.38
CA ASN A 14 -2.86 -0.65 -13.32
C ASN A 14 -1.83 -1.36 -14.23
N LYS A 15 -1.54 -0.78 -15.40
CA LYS A 15 -0.49 -1.29 -16.31
C LYS A 15 0.90 -1.34 -15.67
N ASP A 16 1.18 -0.47 -14.70
CA ASP A 16 2.49 -0.44 -14.04
C ASP A 16 2.66 -1.65 -13.09
N LEU A 17 1.55 -2.27 -12.64
CA LEU A 17 1.58 -3.46 -11.80
C LEU A 17 2.05 -4.72 -12.57
N GLU A 18 2.05 -4.65 -13.90
CA GLU A 18 2.40 -5.76 -14.81
C GLU A 18 3.85 -5.67 -15.29
N ILE A 19 4.62 -4.65 -14.86
CA ILE A 19 6.02 -4.49 -15.26
C ILE A 19 6.83 -5.69 -14.78
N ASN A 20 7.48 -6.38 -15.72
CA ASN A 20 8.33 -7.52 -15.42
C ASN A 20 9.67 -7.04 -14.84
N SER A 21 9.86 -7.24 -13.54
CA SER A 21 11.09 -6.90 -12.81
C SER A 21 11.15 -7.71 -11.51
N PRO A 22 12.34 -8.15 -11.06
CA PRO A 22 12.47 -8.87 -9.80
C PRO A 22 12.09 -8.01 -8.57
N TYR A 23 11.95 -6.68 -8.73
CA TYR A 23 11.44 -5.78 -7.69
C TYR A 23 9.89 -5.69 -7.65
N ASN A 24 9.16 -6.39 -8.53
CA ASN A 24 7.71 -6.36 -8.59
C ASN A 24 7.04 -7.43 -7.72
N THR A 25 6.69 -7.06 -6.49
CA THR A 25 6.01 -7.93 -5.51
C THR A 25 4.54 -8.23 -5.84
N TYR A 26 3.99 -7.71 -6.94
CA TYR A 26 2.71 -8.19 -7.48
C TYR A 26 2.88 -9.47 -8.32
N LEU A 27 4.06 -9.68 -8.92
CA LEU A 27 4.35 -10.81 -9.80
C LEU A 27 5.20 -11.89 -9.12
N TYR A 28 6.13 -11.47 -8.25
CA TYR A 28 7.07 -12.37 -7.58
C TYR A 28 6.82 -12.42 -6.07
N ASN A 29 6.71 -13.63 -5.54
CA ASN A 29 6.53 -13.87 -4.10
C ASN A 29 7.83 -13.61 -3.33
N GLY A 30 7.70 -13.16 -2.08
CA GLY A 30 8.82 -12.89 -1.19
C GLY A 30 9.32 -11.45 -1.25
N LEU A 31 10.54 -11.24 -0.76
CA LEU A 31 11.19 -9.93 -0.75
C LEU A 31 11.85 -9.64 -2.10
N PRO A 32 11.93 -8.36 -2.51
CA PRO A 32 12.74 -7.97 -3.67
C PRO A 32 14.24 -8.24 -3.43
N PRO A 33 15.09 -8.25 -4.48
CA PRO A 33 16.52 -8.53 -4.37
C PRO A 33 17.31 -7.60 -3.45
N GLY A 34 16.79 -6.40 -3.18
CA GLY A 34 17.42 -5.39 -2.35
C GLY A 34 16.43 -4.35 -1.83
N PRO A 35 16.88 -3.46 -0.94
CA PRO A 35 16.04 -2.37 -0.42
C PRO A 35 15.69 -1.38 -1.53
N ILE A 36 14.51 -0.76 -1.41
CA ILE A 36 14.02 0.27 -2.36
C ILE A 36 14.23 1.71 -1.86
N ASN A 37 14.70 1.88 -0.63
CA ASN A 37 14.98 3.18 -0.02
C ASN A 37 15.91 3.01 1.20
N SER A 38 16.33 4.13 1.80
CA SER A 38 17.06 4.20 3.07
C SER A 38 16.08 4.25 4.25
N PRO A 39 15.92 3.16 5.04
CA PRO A 39 14.97 3.12 6.15
C PRO A 39 15.45 3.92 7.36
N GLY A 40 14.53 4.60 8.06
CA GLY A 40 14.80 5.23 9.35
C GLY A 40 14.85 4.21 10.51
N SER A 41 15.30 4.66 11.69
CA SER A 41 15.46 3.79 12.87
C SER A 41 14.17 3.06 13.28
N LYS A 42 13.03 3.75 13.25
CA LYS A 42 11.71 3.15 13.57
C LYS A 42 11.33 2.03 12.60
N SER A 43 11.65 2.17 11.32
CA SER A 43 11.37 1.14 10.30
C SER A 43 12.24 -0.10 10.52
N LEU A 44 13.52 0.09 10.86
CA LEU A 44 14.41 -1.01 11.21
C LEU A 44 13.95 -1.75 12.47
N GLN A 45 13.56 -1.01 13.51
CA GLN A 45 13.03 -1.61 14.73
C GLN A 45 11.75 -2.43 14.47
N ALA A 46 10.83 -1.92 13.65
CA ALA A 46 9.61 -2.64 13.29
C ALA A 46 9.88 -3.91 12.48
N ALA A 47 10.91 -3.91 11.63
CA ALA A 47 11.32 -5.10 10.87
C ALA A 47 11.96 -6.17 11.75
N LEU A 48 12.76 -5.76 12.76
CA LEU A 48 13.42 -6.67 13.70
C LEU A 48 12.47 -7.20 14.79
N TYR A 49 11.53 -6.36 15.23
CA TYR A 49 10.62 -6.63 16.34
C TYR A 49 9.18 -6.28 15.93
N PRO A 50 8.55 -7.08 15.06
CA PRO A 50 7.18 -6.84 14.63
C PRO A 50 6.19 -7.07 15.78
N ALA A 51 5.05 -6.41 15.72
CA ALA A 51 3.95 -6.70 16.64
C ALA A 51 3.37 -8.10 16.37
N GLU A 52 3.07 -8.86 17.42
CA GLU A 52 2.42 -10.17 17.30
C GLU A 52 0.95 -10.00 16.89
N ASN A 53 0.62 -10.39 15.67
CA ASN A 53 -0.74 -10.36 15.13
C ASN A 53 -0.88 -11.32 13.93
N HIS A 54 -2.12 -11.50 13.46
CA HIS A 54 -2.45 -12.39 12.34
C HIS A 54 -2.94 -11.62 11.10
N TYR A 55 -2.71 -10.30 11.04
CA TYR A 55 -3.24 -9.48 9.97
C TYR A 55 -2.52 -9.77 8.66
N LEU A 56 -3.29 -10.04 7.60
CA LEU A 56 -2.78 -10.26 6.26
C LEU A 56 -3.04 -9.07 5.33
N TYR A 57 -4.01 -8.23 5.68
CA TYR A 57 -4.45 -7.12 4.84
C TYR A 57 -4.51 -5.82 5.63
N PHE A 58 -4.22 -4.72 4.95
CA PHE A 58 -4.46 -3.37 5.46
C PHE A 58 -5.00 -2.48 4.35
N VAL A 59 -5.79 -1.47 4.71
CA VAL A 59 -6.25 -0.42 3.80
C VAL A 59 -6.35 0.90 4.55
N ALA A 60 -6.02 2.00 3.89
CA ALA A 60 -6.17 3.34 4.47
C ALA A 60 -7.62 3.59 4.92
N ARG A 61 -7.79 4.31 6.03
CA ARG A 61 -9.11 4.68 6.57
C ARG A 61 -9.56 6.07 6.14
N GLY A 62 -8.62 6.92 5.71
CA GLY A 62 -8.87 8.29 5.23
C GLY A 62 -8.61 9.40 6.26
N ASP A 63 -8.17 9.03 7.46
CA ASP A 63 -7.88 9.92 8.59
C ASP A 63 -6.40 9.85 9.03
N GLY A 64 -5.53 9.37 8.14
CA GLY A 64 -4.11 9.12 8.43
C GLY A 64 -3.83 7.73 9.03
N TYR A 65 -4.84 6.95 9.38
CA TYR A 65 -4.69 5.58 9.89
C TYR A 65 -5.10 4.50 8.88
N HIS A 66 -4.91 3.24 9.28
CA HIS A 66 -5.22 2.05 8.50
C HIS A 66 -6.18 1.13 9.27
N THR A 67 -7.04 0.44 8.52
CA THR A 67 -7.80 -0.71 9.03
C THR A 67 -7.04 -1.99 8.67
N PHE A 68 -6.72 -2.81 9.67
CA PHE A 68 -6.09 -4.12 9.51
C PHE A 68 -7.14 -5.24 9.51
N SER A 69 -6.91 -6.32 8.78
CA SER A 69 -7.87 -7.42 8.61
C SER A 69 -7.18 -8.76 8.41
N ASN A 70 -7.80 -9.85 8.88
CA ASN A 70 -7.26 -11.20 8.75
C ASN A 70 -7.74 -11.87 7.48
N THR A 71 -8.95 -11.55 7.03
CA THR A 71 -9.58 -12.20 5.87
C THR A 71 -9.78 -11.26 4.69
N GLU A 72 -9.84 -11.83 3.49
CA GLU A 72 -10.12 -11.08 2.27
C GLU A 72 -11.51 -10.40 2.29
N ILE A 73 -12.50 -11.04 2.93
CA ILE A 73 -13.87 -10.51 3.06
C ILE A 73 -13.87 -9.24 3.92
N GLU A 74 -13.20 -9.27 5.06
CA GLU A 74 -13.02 -8.09 5.93
C GLU A 74 -12.30 -6.97 5.19
N HIS A 75 -11.20 -7.30 4.50
CA HIS A 75 -10.47 -6.33 3.70
C HIS A 75 -11.34 -5.69 2.61
N LYS A 76 -12.15 -6.48 1.89
CA LYS A 76 -13.10 -5.96 0.88
C LYS A 76 -14.12 -5.01 1.49
N ARG A 77 -14.62 -5.29 2.71
CA ARG A 77 -15.54 -4.38 3.42
C ARG A 77 -14.83 -3.07 3.80
N ALA A 78 -13.64 -3.15 4.38
CA ALA A 78 -12.85 -1.96 4.74
C ALA A 78 -12.48 -1.12 3.51
N LYS A 79 -12.11 -1.76 2.39
CA LYS A 79 -11.82 -1.10 1.11
C LYS A 79 -13.04 -0.35 0.57
N ARG A 80 -14.24 -0.93 0.63
CA ARG A 80 -15.49 -0.25 0.25
C ARG A 80 -15.78 0.97 1.13
N ALA A 81 -15.52 0.87 2.43
CA ALA A 81 -15.67 2.01 3.35
C ALA A 81 -14.72 3.16 2.97
N PHE A 82 -13.43 2.85 2.75
CA PHE A 82 -12.45 3.83 2.31
C PHE A 82 -12.81 4.47 0.96
N GLN A 83 -13.32 3.69 -0.01
CA GLN A 83 -13.76 4.21 -1.29
C GLN A 83 -14.86 5.27 -1.16
N LYS A 84 -15.81 5.10 -0.23
CA LYS A 84 -16.86 6.09 0.06
C LYS A 84 -16.27 7.39 0.61
N VAL A 85 -15.32 7.29 1.55
CA VAL A 85 -14.61 8.46 2.09
C VAL A 85 -13.90 9.20 0.96
N ARG A 86 -13.12 8.47 0.15
CA ARG A 86 -12.37 9.05 -0.97
C ARG A 86 -13.28 9.71 -2.02
N SER A 87 -14.44 9.14 -2.32
CA SER A 87 -15.39 9.75 -3.25
C SER A 87 -16.04 11.02 -2.69
N LYS A 88 -16.28 11.08 -1.38
CA LYS A 88 -16.85 12.25 -0.72
C LYS A 88 -15.87 13.42 -0.79
N VAL A 89 -14.61 13.21 -0.38
CA VAL A 89 -13.55 14.23 -0.41
C VAL A 89 -13.38 14.80 -1.82
N ARG A 90 -13.26 13.94 -2.85
CA ARG A 90 -13.15 14.39 -4.25
C ARG A 90 -14.34 15.21 -4.74
N ARG A 91 -15.54 14.96 -4.18
CA ARG A 91 -16.74 15.72 -4.55
C ARG A 91 -16.73 17.10 -3.91
N GLU A 92 -16.28 17.18 -2.66
CA GLU A 92 -16.11 18.44 -1.93
C GLU A 92 -15.06 19.32 -2.62
N GLU A 93 -13.87 18.77 -2.92
CA GLU A 93 -12.80 19.45 -3.66
C GLU A 93 -13.20 19.96 -5.05
N ARG A 94 -14.21 19.35 -5.69
CA ARG A 94 -14.71 19.78 -7.01
C ARG A 94 -15.76 20.88 -6.92
N ASN A 95 -16.41 20.99 -5.77
CA ASN A 95 -17.47 21.96 -5.53
C ASN A 95 -16.95 23.26 -4.89
N GLU A 96 -15.68 23.26 -4.48
CA GLU A 96 -14.89 24.43 -4.09
C GLU A 96 -14.19 25.04 -5.33
#